data_AF-A0A521TMV4-F1
#
_entry.id   AF-A0A521TMV4-F1
#
_cell.length_a   1.000
_cell.length_b   1.000
_cell.length_c   1.000
_cell.angle_alpha   90.00
_cell.angle_beta   90.00
_cell.angle_gamma   90.00
#
_symmetry.space_group_name_H-M   'P 1'
#
loop_
_entity.id
_entity.type
_entity.pdbx_description
1 polymer ?
#
loop_
_entity_poly.entity_id
_entity_poly.type
_entity_poly.pdbx_seq_one_letter_code
_entity_poly.pdbx_strand_id
1 'polypeptide(L)'
;MRRLPRALSGRRRGPPGAALQRPPAARRRASRRPRHPRRTGGPAGLPHGAALGHRPHRAVHARRPVEHAGDVHRGARRRGGGVGARGVDPRGRRPRGAAGLPRIAVTVRLGLAALWLAGCACGDRAFTVHRGDAEVAAGCAEVAATAAARSVGLSGRPALPEGRALWLEFPLSTEACIVNGAVGFAIDVTYVSADGVVRAVERGFPAGDAAPRCHDDVRHVIEWTAASAPEIRAGDRVRW
;
A
#
# COMPACT_ATOMS: atom_id res chain seq x y z
N MET A 1 23.18 -59.96 33.24
CA MET A 1 24.49 -59.39 33.63
C MET A 1 25.60 -60.19 32.96
N ARG A 2 26.27 -59.63 31.95
CA ARG A 2 27.65 -59.95 31.53
C ARG A 2 28.15 -58.77 30.69
N ARG A 3 29.33 -58.27 31.04
CA ARG A 3 29.93 -57.01 30.60
C ARG A 3 31.18 -57.32 29.75
N LEU A 4 31.46 -56.40 28.80
CA LEU A 4 32.71 -56.06 28.10
C LEU A 4 33.13 -56.87 26.84
N PRO A 5 33.95 -56.30 25.91
CA PRO A 5 34.65 -55.00 25.95
C PRO A 5 34.48 -54.05 24.72
N ARG A 6 35.04 -52.84 24.93
CA ARG A 6 35.21 -51.67 24.04
C ARG A 6 36.40 -51.79 23.06
N ALA A 7 36.43 -50.82 22.12
CA ALA A 7 37.50 -50.34 21.21
C ALA A 7 37.35 -50.85 19.76
N LEU A 8 37.41 -50.04 18.70
CA LEU A 8 38.36 -48.98 18.32
C LEU A 8 37.63 -47.90 17.48
N SER A 9 37.59 -46.63 17.87
CA SER A 9 38.50 -45.54 17.41
C SER A 9 38.89 -45.59 15.92
N GLY A 10 38.06 -45.00 15.06
CA GLY A 10 38.38 -44.69 13.66
C GLY A 10 38.39 -43.18 13.41
N ARG A 11 39.46 -42.50 13.84
CA ARG A 11 39.78 -41.14 13.36
C ARG A 11 40.33 -41.23 11.93
N ARG A 12 39.66 -40.64 10.95
CA ARG A 12 40.33 -40.17 9.72
C ARG A 12 40.19 -38.65 9.64
N ARG A 13 41.33 -37.97 9.80
CA ARG A 13 41.57 -36.58 9.43
C ARG A 13 42.05 -36.57 7.97
N GLY A 14 41.57 -35.60 7.20
CA GLY A 14 42.09 -35.20 5.87
C GLY A 14 41.16 -34.16 5.24
N PRO A 15 41.66 -33.30 4.33
CA PRO A 15 42.01 -31.91 4.64
C PRO A 15 41.03 -30.86 4.06
N PRO A 16 41.16 -29.56 4.44
CA PRO A 16 40.26 -28.50 4.01
C PRO A 16 40.56 -28.04 2.57
N GLY A 17 39.59 -28.17 1.69
CA GLY A 17 39.63 -27.65 0.32
C GLY A 17 38.80 -26.37 0.18
N ALA A 18 39.30 -25.27 0.72
CA ALA A 18 38.77 -23.93 0.44
C ALA A 18 39.25 -23.48 -0.96
N ALA A 19 38.43 -23.68 -1.99
CA ALA A 19 38.65 -23.07 -3.29
C ALA A 19 37.91 -21.72 -3.34
N LEU A 20 38.64 -20.67 -2.97
CA LEU A 20 38.35 -19.27 -3.29
C LEU A 20 38.22 -19.12 -4.82
N GLN A 21 37.00 -19.04 -5.34
CA GLN A 21 36.79 -18.46 -6.66
C GLN A 21 36.90 -16.94 -6.54
N ARG A 22 38.11 -16.43 -6.85
CA ARG A 22 38.33 -15.00 -7.10
C ARG A 22 37.65 -14.59 -8.40
N PRO A 23 36.93 -13.46 -8.43
CA PRO A 23 36.34 -12.91 -9.65
C PRO A 23 37.42 -12.42 -10.62
N PRO A 24 37.21 -12.52 -11.94
CA PRO A 24 38.11 -11.91 -12.91
C PRO A 24 38.07 -10.38 -12.81
N ALA A 25 39.27 -9.82 -12.82
CA ALA A 25 39.55 -8.41 -12.69
C ALA A 25 38.87 -7.54 -13.76
N ALA A 26 38.48 -6.35 -13.29
CA ALA A 26 38.00 -5.22 -14.06
C ALA A 26 38.82 -4.95 -15.33
N ARG A 27 38.17 -5.03 -16.50
CA ARG A 27 38.62 -4.28 -17.67
C ARG A 27 38.07 -2.86 -17.58
N ARG A 28 38.90 -1.97 -17.06
CA ARG A 28 38.80 -0.52 -17.28
C ARG A 28 38.74 -0.25 -18.78
N ARG A 29 37.57 0.05 -19.33
CA ARG A 29 37.46 0.75 -20.61
C ARG A 29 37.53 2.24 -20.33
N ALA A 30 38.64 2.82 -20.78
CA ALA A 30 38.92 4.22 -20.75
C ALA A 30 37.82 5.04 -21.43
N SER A 31 37.47 6.12 -20.76
CA SER A 31 36.87 7.34 -21.29
C SER A 31 37.40 7.72 -22.68
N ARG A 32 36.51 7.72 -23.67
CA ARG A 32 36.69 8.41 -24.96
C ARG A 32 35.43 9.21 -25.30
N ARG A 33 35.38 10.44 -24.80
CA ARG A 33 34.88 11.64 -25.48
C ARG A 33 35.92 12.73 -25.21
N PRO A 34 36.17 13.73 -26.09
CA PRO A 34 35.28 14.23 -27.13
C PRO A 34 35.98 14.49 -28.50
N ARG A 35 35.21 14.54 -29.59
CA ARG A 35 35.56 15.37 -30.76
C ARG A 35 34.30 16.00 -31.34
N HIS A 36 34.09 17.26 -30.96
CA HIS A 36 33.34 18.21 -31.77
C HIS A 36 34.13 18.51 -33.06
N PRO A 37 33.53 18.42 -34.24
CA PRO A 37 33.97 19.24 -35.36
C PRO A 37 33.33 20.63 -35.24
N ARG A 38 34.19 21.64 -35.07
CA ARG A 38 33.90 23.03 -35.44
C ARG A 38 33.56 23.05 -36.93
N ARG A 39 32.38 23.57 -37.30
CA ARG A 39 32.11 24.04 -38.66
C ARG A 39 31.85 25.54 -38.60
N THR A 40 32.84 26.29 -39.06
CA THR A 40 32.85 27.74 -39.25
C THR A 40 32.42 28.10 -40.66
N GLY A 41 31.51 29.08 -40.80
CA GLY A 41 31.29 29.97 -41.97
C GLY A 41 30.80 29.32 -43.27
N GLY A 42 29.89 29.87 -44.06
CA GLY A 42 29.26 31.19 -44.14
C GLY A 42 28.13 31.16 -45.20
N PRO A 43 27.50 32.31 -45.50
CA PRO A 43 26.17 32.38 -46.12
C PRO A 43 26.20 32.58 -47.64
N ALA A 44 25.20 32.05 -48.36
CA ALA A 44 24.65 32.62 -49.60
C ALA A 44 23.51 31.73 -50.14
N GLY A 45 22.41 32.35 -50.57
CA GLY A 45 21.54 31.82 -51.62
C GLY A 45 20.17 31.28 -51.18
N LEU A 46 19.19 32.19 -51.03
CA LEU A 46 17.81 31.94 -51.48
C LEU A 46 17.79 32.08 -53.02
N PRO A 47 16.89 31.38 -53.74
CA PRO A 47 15.58 31.99 -54.01
C PRO A 47 14.36 31.04 -54.02
N HIS A 48 13.24 31.63 -53.61
CA HIS A 48 11.86 31.52 -54.11
C HIS A 48 11.19 30.16 -54.43
N GLY A 49 10.00 29.98 -53.85
CA GLY A 49 8.93 29.21 -54.48
C GLY A 49 7.75 28.81 -53.58
N ALA A 50 6.74 29.68 -53.49
CA ALA A 50 5.30 29.45 -53.25
C ALA A 50 4.85 28.46 -52.14
N ALA A 51 4.30 28.91 -51.02
CA ALA A 51 2.92 29.41 -50.81
C ALA A 51 1.84 28.32 -50.71
N LEU A 52 1.21 28.24 -49.53
CA LEU A 52 -0.25 28.28 -49.28
C LEU A 52 -0.60 27.48 -48.01
N GLY A 53 -1.29 28.11 -47.05
CA GLY A 53 -2.03 27.39 -46.01
C GLY A 53 -1.97 27.90 -44.58
N HIS A 54 -2.07 29.21 -44.33
CA HIS A 54 -2.43 29.72 -43.00
C HIS A 54 -3.89 29.36 -42.65
N ARG A 55 -4.12 28.74 -41.49
CA ARG A 55 -5.32 28.98 -40.66
C ARG A 55 -4.97 28.87 -39.17
N PRO A 56 -4.96 29.99 -38.43
CA PRO A 56 -5.12 29.99 -36.98
C PRO A 56 -6.61 30.20 -36.63
N HIS A 57 -7.18 29.34 -35.79
CA HIS A 57 -8.40 29.65 -35.04
C HIS A 57 -7.97 29.95 -33.60
N ARG A 58 -7.76 31.23 -33.27
CA ARG A 58 -8.75 32.19 -32.72
C ARG A 58 -8.93 31.98 -31.21
N ALA A 59 -8.06 32.66 -30.46
CA ALA A 59 -8.31 33.04 -29.08
C ALA A 59 -9.52 33.98 -29.03
N VAL A 60 -10.41 33.76 -28.07
CA VAL A 60 -11.43 34.72 -27.65
C VAL A 60 -11.15 35.03 -26.18
N HIS A 61 -10.61 36.23 -25.95
CA HIS A 61 -10.60 36.88 -24.64
C HIS A 61 -11.83 37.78 -24.50
N ALA A 62 -12.08 38.18 -23.25
CA ALA A 62 -12.92 39.28 -22.74
C ALA A 62 -14.41 38.95 -22.56
N ARG A 63 -15.08 39.25 -21.43
CA ARG A 63 -14.84 40.19 -20.31
C ARG A 63 -15.77 39.80 -19.11
N ARG A 64 -15.28 40.00 -17.87
CA ARG A 64 -16.07 40.21 -16.61
C ARG A 64 -16.81 41.59 -16.67
N PRO A 65 -17.62 42.12 -15.69
CA PRO A 65 -17.65 41.87 -14.23
C PRO A 65 -19.00 42.12 -13.45
N VAL A 66 -18.89 42.12 -12.11
CA VAL A 66 -19.66 42.90 -11.07
C VAL A 66 -20.90 42.24 -10.42
N GLU A 67 -20.76 41.69 -9.19
CA GLU A 67 -21.25 42.16 -7.84
C GLU A 67 -22.77 41.90 -7.59
N HIS A 68 -23.32 41.62 -6.40
CA HIS A 68 -23.26 42.20 -5.04
C HIS A 68 -23.83 41.11 -4.07
N ALA A 69 -23.23 40.83 -2.90
CA ALA A 69 -23.53 41.40 -1.57
C ALA A 69 -24.85 40.93 -0.89
N GLY A 70 -24.76 40.55 0.39
CA GLY A 70 -25.89 40.26 1.30
C GLY A 70 -25.56 39.15 2.32
N ASP A 71 -24.72 39.40 3.33
CA ASP A 71 -25.04 39.88 4.70
C ASP A 71 -25.56 38.83 5.72
N VAL A 72 -24.67 38.53 6.68
CA VAL A 72 -24.80 38.53 8.15
C VAL A 72 -26.16 38.23 8.82
N HIS A 73 -26.19 37.23 9.71
CA HIS A 73 -26.71 37.29 11.10
C HIS A 73 -26.27 36.03 11.90
N ARG A 74 -25.38 36.14 12.90
CA ARG A 74 -25.63 36.34 14.36
C ARG A 74 -26.59 35.36 15.05
N GLY A 75 -26.06 34.65 16.05
CA GLY A 75 -26.78 34.03 17.17
C GLY A 75 -25.87 33.02 17.89
N ALA A 76 -24.98 33.40 18.82
CA ALA A 76 -25.20 33.80 20.21
C ALA A 76 -25.83 32.72 21.13
N ARG A 77 -24.95 32.05 21.89
CA ARG A 77 -25.00 31.66 23.33
C ARG A 77 -26.29 31.10 23.94
N ARG A 78 -26.12 29.97 24.68
CA ARG A 78 -26.55 29.69 26.08
C ARG A 78 -25.96 28.30 26.44
N ARG A 79 -25.07 28.07 27.42
CA ARG A 79 -25.09 28.24 28.90
C ARG A 79 -26.32 27.62 29.58
N GLY A 80 -26.04 26.60 30.41
CA GLY A 80 -26.89 25.97 31.42
C GLY A 80 -26.47 24.49 31.52
N GLY A 81 -25.92 23.94 32.60
CA GLY A 81 -25.93 24.32 34.02
C GLY A 81 -26.47 23.13 34.80
N GLY A 82 -25.83 22.73 35.91
CA GLY A 82 -26.50 21.88 36.91
C GLY A 82 -25.69 20.69 37.41
N VAL A 83 -24.91 20.94 38.45
CA VAL A 83 -24.36 19.97 39.39
C VAL A 83 -25.41 19.70 40.48
N GLY A 84 -25.57 18.44 40.90
CA GLY A 84 -26.33 18.01 42.09
C GLY A 84 -26.79 16.56 41.90
N ALA A 85 -26.70 15.63 42.84
CA ALA A 85 -26.48 15.72 44.27
C ALA A 85 -25.85 14.43 44.82
N ARG A 86 -25.21 14.60 45.97
CA ARG A 86 -24.72 13.56 46.87
C ARG A 86 -25.88 12.74 47.43
N GLY A 87 -25.66 11.44 47.60
CA GLY A 87 -26.47 10.55 48.44
C GLY A 87 -25.58 9.46 49.01
N VAL A 88 -24.93 9.75 50.13
CA VAL A 88 -24.28 8.77 50.99
C VAL A 88 -25.34 8.30 51.98
N ASP A 89 -25.62 6.99 52.05
CA ASP A 89 -26.37 6.39 53.15
C ASP A 89 -25.41 5.53 54.00
N PRO A 90 -25.12 5.94 55.25
CA PRO A 90 -24.35 5.15 56.18
C PRO A 90 -25.28 4.43 57.17
N ARG A 91 -24.95 3.15 57.43
CA ARG A 91 -25.40 2.28 58.55
C ARG A 91 -26.54 1.31 58.23
N GLY A 92 -26.10 0.09 57.91
CA GLY A 92 -26.27 -1.02 58.85
C GLY A 92 -27.52 -1.88 58.68
N ARG A 93 -27.30 -3.12 58.24
CA ARG A 93 -27.74 -4.35 58.92
C ARG A 93 -27.24 -5.59 58.19
N ARG A 94 -26.51 -6.43 58.91
CA ARG A 94 -26.32 -7.84 58.56
C ARG A 94 -27.61 -8.61 58.87
N PRO A 95 -27.95 -9.61 58.07
CA PRO A 95 -28.49 -10.85 58.61
C PRO A 95 -27.52 -12.01 58.36
N ARG A 96 -27.25 -12.74 59.44
CA ARG A 96 -26.66 -14.08 59.45
C ARG A 96 -27.71 -15.09 59.00
N GLY A 97 -27.26 -16.08 58.22
CA GLY A 97 -27.70 -17.47 58.34
C GLY A 97 -28.94 -17.88 57.56
N ALA A 98 -28.74 -18.67 56.51
CA ALA A 98 -29.47 -19.92 56.33
C ALA A 98 -28.70 -20.79 55.32
N ALA A 99 -28.28 -21.96 55.79
CA ALA A 99 -27.76 -23.04 54.98
C ALA A 99 -28.82 -23.50 53.97
N GLY A 100 -28.42 -23.64 52.71
CA GLY A 100 -29.26 -24.15 51.63
C GLY A 100 -28.38 -24.79 50.58
N LEU A 101 -28.61 -26.08 50.36
CA LEU A 101 -27.87 -27.05 49.58
C LEU A 101 -27.43 -26.60 48.18
N PRO A 102 -26.35 -27.20 47.63
CA PRO A 102 -25.80 -26.85 46.32
C PRO A 102 -26.77 -27.34 45.24
N ARG A 103 -27.64 -26.44 44.75
CA ARG A 103 -28.19 -26.61 43.42
C ARG A 103 -27.07 -26.32 42.45
N ILE A 104 -26.49 -27.40 41.92
CA ILE A 104 -25.65 -27.39 40.73
C ILE A 104 -26.56 -26.86 39.60
N ALA A 105 -26.67 -25.54 39.51
CA ALA A 105 -27.13 -24.88 38.32
C ALA A 105 -26.03 -25.13 37.29
N VAL A 106 -26.17 -26.23 36.56
CA VAL A 106 -25.57 -26.39 35.24
C VAL A 106 -26.21 -25.30 34.40
N THR A 107 -25.71 -24.08 34.56
CA THR A 107 -25.87 -23.03 33.58
C THR A 107 -25.15 -23.58 32.37
N VAL A 108 -25.94 -24.22 31.51
CA VAL A 108 -25.58 -24.45 30.13
C VAL A 108 -25.25 -23.06 29.62
N ARG A 109 -23.95 -22.72 29.67
CA ARG A 109 -23.36 -21.68 28.85
C ARG A 109 -23.60 -22.20 27.45
N LEU A 110 -24.79 -21.89 26.91
CA LEU A 110 -25.05 -21.87 25.49
C LEU A 110 -23.91 -21.00 24.97
N GLY A 111 -22.87 -21.69 24.50
CA GLY A 111 -21.74 -21.08 23.85
C GLY A 111 -22.33 -20.40 22.65
N LEU A 112 -22.59 -19.11 22.80
CA LEU A 112 -22.76 -18.18 21.70
C LEU A 112 -21.38 -18.02 21.06
N ALA A 113 -20.83 -19.13 20.56
CA ALA A 113 -19.96 -19.12 19.40
C ALA A 113 -20.87 -18.76 18.21
N ALA A 114 -21.41 -17.54 18.24
CA ALA A 114 -21.61 -16.76 17.03
C ALA A 114 -20.19 -16.49 16.52
N LEU A 115 -19.60 -17.56 15.97
CA LEU A 115 -18.40 -17.51 15.18
C LEU A 115 -18.75 -16.53 14.09
N TRP A 116 -18.08 -15.38 14.15
CA TRP A 116 -18.18 -14.28 13.21
C TRP A 116 -17.85 -14.78 11.81
N LEU A 117 -18.80 -15.46 11.18
CA LEU A 117 -18.93 -15.58 9.73
C LEU A 117 -19.49 -14.25 9.20
N ALA A 118 -18.98 -13.13 9.71
CA ALA A 118 -18.88 -11.92 8.93
C ALA A 118 -17.72 -12.14 7.95
N GLY A 119 -17.92 -13.10 7.03
CA GLY A 119 -17.25 -13.00 5.76
C GLY A 119 -17.64 -11.64 5.23
N CYS A 120 -16.70 -10.70 5.23
CA CYS A 120 -16.84 -9.45 4.51
C CYS A 120 -17.22 -9.86 3.08
N ALA A 121 -18.51 -9.78 2.76
CA ALA A 121 -18.99 -9.93 1.41
C ALA A 121 -18.51 -8.70 0.65
N CYS A 122 -17.24 -8.70 0.26
CA CYS A 122 -16.75 -7.72 -0.66
C CYS A 122 -17.46 -7.97 -1.98
N GLY A 123 -18.12 -6.94 -2.53
CA GLY A 123 -18.54 -6.96 -3.93
C GLY A 123 -17.36 -6.94 -4.91
N ASP A 124 -16.14 -7.12 -4.41
CA ASP A 124 -14.86 -6.99 -5.09
C ASP A 124 -13.94 -8.19 -4.77
N ARG A 125 -12.63 -8.10 -5.04
CA ARG A 125 -11.67 -9.16 -4.73
C ARG A 125 -11.22 -9.09 -3.27
N ALA A 126 -11.50 -10.14 -2.50
CA ALA A 126 -10.90 -10.34 -1.17
C ALA A 126 -9.45 -10.81 -1.30
N PHE A 127 -8.60 -10.41 -0.36
CA PHE A 127 -7.25 -10.95 -0.25
C PHE A 127 -6.74 -10.86 1.19
N THR A 128 -5.71 -11.65 1.49
CA THR A 128 -4.95 -11.62 2.75
C THR A 128 -3.47 -11.52 2.46
N VAL A 129 -2.71 -10.96 3.40
CA VAL A 129 -1.25 -10.83 3.34
C VAL A 129 -0.65 -11.54 4.54
N HIS A 130 0.34 -12.39 4.29
CA HIS A 130 0.94 -13.28 5.27
C HIS A 130 2.44 -13.03 5.40
N ARG A 131 2.95 -13.00 6.63
CA ARG A 131 4.37 -13.04 6.95
C ARG A 131 4.68 -14.38 7.61
N GLY A 132 5.24 -15.31 6.83
CA GLY A 132 5.30 -16.71 7.25
C GLY A 132 3.88 -17.27 7.36
N ASP A 133 3.53 -17.79 8.54
CA ASP A 133 2.20 -18.35 8.83
C ASP A 133 1.24 -17.34 9.47
N ALA A 134 1.71 -16.12 9.78
CA ALA A 134 0.89 -15.09 10.41
C ALA A 134 0.24 -14.17 9.37
N GLU A 135 -1.07 -14.01 9.43
CA GLU A 135 -1.77 -12.96 8.69
C GLU A 135 -1.41 -11.58 9.27
N VAL A 136 -0.94 -10.68 8.42
CA VAL A 136 -0.55 -9.30 8.79
C VAL A 136 -1.49 -8.25 8.21
N ALA A 137 -2.32 -8.63 7.23
CA ALA A 137 -3.35 -7.77 6.68
C ALA A 137 -4.43 -8.60 5.98
N ALA A 138 -5.63 -8.05 5.92
CA ALA A 138 -6.71 -8.49 5.04
C ALA A 138 -7.32 -7.27 4.37
N GLY A 139 -7.87 -7.44 3.17
CA GLY A 139 -8.44 -6.33 2.43
C GLY A 139 -9.41 -6.76 1.35
N CYS A 140 -10.13 -5.76 0.86
CA CYS A 140 -11.04 -5.88 -0.27
C CYS A 140 -10.62 -4.87 -1.34
N ALA A 141 -10.38 -5.34 -2.55
CA ALA A 141 -9.91 -4.50 -3.64
C ALA A 141 -10.82 -4.52 -4.85
N GLU A 142 -11.14 -3.32 -5.35
CA GLU A 142 -11.63 -3.16 -6.72
C GLU A 142 -10.54 -3.59 -7.71
N VAL A 143 -10.89 -4.30 -8.78
CA VAL A 143 -9.91 -4.85 -9.72
C VAL A 143 -9.87 -4.05 -11.02
N ALA A 144 -8.71 -3.46 -11.33
CA ALA A 144 -8.41 -2.85 -12.61
C ALA A 144 -7.60 -3.82 -13.50
N ALA A 145 -8.30 -4.67 -14.24
CA ALA A 145 -7.68 -5.70 -15.10
C ALA A 145 -7.37 -5.23 -16.54
N THR A 146 -8.04 -4.18 -17.02
CA THR A 146 -7.79 -3.63 -18.37
C THR A 146 -6.73 -2.53 -18.32
N ALA A 147 -5.99 -2.33 -19.42
CA ALA A 147 -5.01 -1.26 -19.51
C ALA A 147 -5.63 0.12 -19.26
N ALA A 148 -6.84 0.36 -19.77
CA ALA A 148 -7.59 1.58 -19.54
C ALA A 148 -7.91 1.78 -18.05
N ALA A 149 -8.45 0.76 -17.37
CA ALA A 149 -8.76 0.86 -15.94
C ALA A 149 -7.48 1.10 -15.09
N ARG A 150 -6.37 0.43 -15.42
CA ARG A 150 -5.09 0.65 -14.73
C ARG A 150 -4.55 2.06 -14.92
N SER A 151 -4.70 2.62 -16.13
CA SER A 151 -4.24 3.98 -16.42
C SER A 151 -5.05 5.06 -15.69
N VAL A 152 -6.33 4.78 -15.39
CA VAL A 152 -7.16 5.67 -14.55
C VAL A 152 -6.72 5.57 -13.09
N GLY A 153 -6.50 4.36 -12.59
CA GLY A 153 -6.05 4.14 -11.21
C GLY A 153 -7.00 4.76 -10.19
N LEU A 154 -6.43 5.50 -9.23
CA LEU A 154 -7.17 6.26 -8.22
C LEU A 154 -7.52 7.70 -8.62
N SER A 155 -7.30 8.09 -9.88
CA SER A 155 -7.45 9.48 -10.33
C SER A 155 -8.90 9.98 -10.17
N GLY A 156 -9.05 11.19 -9.61
CA GLY A 156 -10.36 11.81 -9.40
C GLY A 156 -11.25 11.15 -8.34
N ARG A 157 -10.75 10.14 -7.62
CA ARG A 157 -11.47 9.43 -6.56
C ARG A 157 -11.22 10.06 -5.19
N PRO A 158 -12.15 9.90 -4.22
CA PRO A 158 -11.82 10.13 -2.82
C PRO A 158 -10.84 9.08 -2.30
N ALA A 159 -10.19 9.39 -1.17
CA ALA A 159 -9.37 8.42 -0.45
C ALA A 159 -10.15 7.15 -0.12
N LEU A 160 -9.48 5.99 -0.19
CA LEU A 160 -10.07 4.71 0.11
C LEU A 160 -10.24 4.55 1.64
N PRO A 161 -11.35 3.97 2.12
CA PRO A 161 -11.50 3.59 3.52
C PRO A 161 -10.45 2.58 3.99
N GLU A 162 -10.32 2.41 5.29
CA GLU A 162 -9.51 1.33 5.87
C GLU A 162 -9.96 -0.05 5.36
N GLY A 163 -9.00 -0.93 5.10
CA GLY A 163 -9.24 -2.26 4.55
C GLY A 163 -9.68 -2.29 3.07
N ARG A 164 -9.70 -1.13 2.40
CA ARG A 164 -10.02 -1.01 0.97
C ARG A 164 -8.77 -0.67 0.16
N ALA A 165 -8.67 -1.28 -1.01
CA ALA A 165 -7.55 -1.07 -1.93
C ALA A 165 -8.03 -1.00 -3.40
N LEU A 166 -7.12 -0.61 -4.29
CA LEU A 166 -7.24 -0.85 -5.72
C LEU A 166 -6.22 -1.92 -6.13
N TRP A 167 -6.68 -2.94 -6.86
CA TRP A 167 -5.85 -4.03 -7.39
C TRP A 167 -5.64 -3.85 -8.88
N LEU A 168 -4.44 -3.42 -9.28
CA LEU A 168 -4.04 -3.36 -10.67
C LEU A 168 -3.53 -4.73 -11.11
N GLU A 169 -4.20 -5.36 -12.07
CA GLU A 169 -3.80 -6.67 -12.58
C GLU A 169 -3.16 -6.54 -13.96
N PHE A 170 -1.91 -6.98 -14.10
CA PHE A 170 -1.18 -6.98 -15.35
C PHE A 170 -1.31 -8.35 -16.05
N PRO A 171 -1.38 -8.41 -17.39
CA PRO A 171 -1.58 -9.66 -18.11
C PRO A 171 -0.33 -10.56 -18.17
N LEU A 172 0.84 -10.03 -17.82
CA LEU A 172 2.14 -10.70 -17.76
C LEU A 172 2.94 -10.16 -16.57
N SER A 173 3.87 -10.95 -16.03
CA SER A 173 4.90 -10.41 -15.13
C SER A 173 5.82 -9.49 -15.92
N THR A 174 5.97 -8.25 -15.47
CA THR A 174 6.75 -7.21 -16.15
C THR A 174 7.31 -6.22 -15.13
N GLU A 175 8.16 -5.31 -15.58
CA GLU A 175 8.36 -4.04 -14.88
C GLU A 175 7.02 -3.29 -14.81
N ALA A 176 6.62 -2.90 -13.60
CA ALA A 176 5.45 -2.05 -13.37
C ALA A 176 5.90 -0.74 -12.72
N CYS A 177 5.51 0.38 -13.34
CA CYS A 177 5.79 1.73 -12.85
C CYS A 177 4.50 2.41 -12.42
N ILE A 178 4.48 2.94 -11.20
CA ILE A 178 3.35 3.72 -10.68
C ILE A 178 3.75 5.18 -10.54
N VAL A 179 2.81 6.07 -10.87
CA VAL A 179 2.85 7.51 -10.61
C VAL A 179 1.59 7.88 -9.85
N ASN A 180 1.67 8.89 -8.99
CA ASN A 180 0.53 9.40 -8.22
C ASN A 180 0.04 10.78 -8.71
N GLY A 181 0.42 11.16 -9.94
CA GLY A 181 0.32 12.52 -10.48
C GLY A 181 -1.11 13.08 -10.59
N ALA A 182 -2.11 12.22 -10.77
CA ALA A 182 -3.52 12.61 -10.92
C ALA A 182 -4.38 12.26 -9.68
N VAL A 183 -3.76 11.74 -8.62
CA VAL A 183 -4.43 11.33 -7.38
C VAL A 183 -4.31 12.43 -6.33
N GLY A 184 -5.43 12.80 -5.73
CA GLY A 184 -5.53 13.92 -4.78
C GLY A 184 -5.13 13.61 -3.33
N PHE A 185 -4.61 12.41 -3.06
CA PHE A 185 -4.22 11.95 -1.72
C PHE A 185 -2.95 11.08 -1.79
N ALA A 186 -2.29 10.92 -0.64
CA ALA A 186 -1.09 10.08 -0.55
C ALA A 186 -1.46 8.59 -0.53
N ILE A 187 -0.66 7.78 -1.22
CA ILE A 187 -0.88 6.33 -1.33
C ILE A 187 0.33 5.52 -0.85
N ASP A 188 0.07 4.31 -0.39
CA ASP A 188 1.07 3.25 -0.28
C ASP A 188 0.84 2.26 -1.43
N VAL A 189 1.93 1.77 -2.03
CA VAL A 189 1.89 0.89 -3.20
C VAL A 189 2.65 -0.39 -2.91
N THR A 190 1.95 -1.53 -2.99
CA THR A 190 2.54 -2.86 -2.83
C THR A 190 2.66 -3.53 -4.19
N TYR A 191 3.89 -3.87 -4.58
CA TYR A 191 4.19 -4.57 -5.83
C TYR A 191 4.25 -6.06 -5.56
N VAL A 192 3.49 -6.86 -6.31
CA VAL A 192 3.31 -8.29 -6.07
C VAL A 192 3.59 -9.07 -7.34
N SER A 193 4.41 -10.10 -7.22
CA SER A 193 4.74 -11.04 -8.30
C SER A 193 3.61 -12.04 -8.57
N ALA A 194 3.75 -12.83 -9.64
CA ALA A 194 2.72 -13.80 -10.05
C ALA A 194 2.50 -14.93 -9.04
N ASP A 195 3.50 -15.28 -8.22
CA ASP A 195 3.38 -16.30 -7.16
C ASP A 195 2.92 -15.70 -5.81
N GLY A 196 2.48 -14.44 -5.84
CA GLY A 196 1.96 -13.72 -4.69
C GLY A 196 3.02 -13.15 -3.74
N VAL A 197 4.31 -13.22 -4.06
CA VAL A 197 5.35 -12.60 -3.23
C VAL A 197 5.37 -11.09 -3.44
N VAL A 198 5.33 -10.34 -2.34
CA VAL A 198 5.55 -8.89 -2.34
C VAL A 198 7.00 -8.60 -2.73
N ARG A 199 7.19 -7.97 -3.89
CA ARG A 199 8.50 -7.55 -4.42
C ARG A 199 9.01 -6.30 -3.74
N ALA A 200 8.14 -5.31 -3.57
CA ALA A 200 8.48 -4.03 -2.98
C ALA A 200 7.25 -3.36 -2.37
N VAL A 201 7.49 -2.40 -1.49
CA VAL A 201 6.47 -1.52 -0.93
C VAL A 201 6.99 -0.09 -0.99
N GLU A 202 6.28 0.77 -1.72
CA GLU A 202 6.52 2.22 -1.73
C GLU A 202 5.57 2.87 -0.72
N ARG A 203 6.14 3.53 0.29
CA ARG A 203 5.40 4.18 1.37
C ARG A 203 5.25 5.66 1.12
N GLY A 204 4.09 6.22 1.45
CA GLY A 204 3.83 7.64 1.50
C GLY A 204 4.07 8.34 0.17
N PHE A 205 3.66 7.72 -0.95
CA PHE A 205 3.72 8.33 -2.27
C PHE A 205 2.87 9.61 -2.26
N PRO A 206 3.45 10.82 -2.37
CA PRO A 206 2.70 12.05 -2.15
C PRO A 206 1.60 12.28 -3.18
N ALA A 207 0.53 12.97 -2.78
CA ALA A 207 -0.51 13.41 -3.70
C ALA A 207 0.09 14.24 -4.85
N GLY A 208 -0.30 13.95 -6.09
CA GLY A 208 0.19 14.67 -7.26
C GLY A 208 1.65 14.36 -7.66
N ASP A 209 2.31 13.36 -7.06
CA ASP A 209 3.68 12.99 -7.42
C ASP A 209 3.71 12.30 -8.81
N ALA A 210 4.30 12.99 -9.79
CA ALA A 210 4.42 12.48 -11.16
C ALA A 210 5.70 11.66 -11.40
N ALA A 211 6.59 11.51 -10.41
CA ALA A 211 7.81 10.73 -10.56
C ALA A 211 7.49 9.22 -10.55
N PRO A 212 7.88 8.46 -11.60
CA PRO A 212 7.61 7.03 -11.63
C PRO A 212 8.47 6.26 -10.64
N ARG A 213 7.85 5.27 -9.97
CA ARG A 213 8.54 4.26 -9.16
C ARG A 213 8.30 2.90 -9.78
N CYS A 214 9.37 2.23 -10.18
CA CYS A 214 9.32 1.03 -11.00
C CYS A 214 9.93 -0.16 -10.27
N HIS A 215 9.31 -1.31 -10.41
CA HIS A 215 9.80 -2.58 -9.86
C HIS A 215 9.61 -3.70 -10.88
N ASP A 216 10.61 -4.57 -11.00
CA ASP A 216 10.62 -5.73 -11.90
C ASP A 216 9.80 -6.92 -11.36
N ASP A 217 9.42 -7.81 -12.27
CA ASP A 217 8.72 -9.07 -11.99
C ASP A 217 7.45 -8.88 -11.15
N VAL A 218 6.62 -7.94 -11.59
CA VAL A 218 5.34 -7.58 -10.99
C VAL A 218 4.20 -8.08 -11.87
N ARG A 219 3.25 -8.78 -11.25
CA ARG A 219 1.99 -9.22 -11.87
C ARG A 219 0.80 -8.41 -11.36
N HIS A 220 0.88 -7.95 -10.12
CA HIS A 220 -0.17 -7.20 -9.46
C HIS A 220 0.41 -6.02 -8.69
N VAL A 221 -0.32 -4.91 -8.65
CA VAL A 221 -0.03 -3.79 -7.78
C VAL A 221 -1.25 -3.52 -6.92
N ILE A 222 -1.05 -3.31 -5.62
CA ILE A 222 -2.11 -3.00 -4.67
C ILE A 222 -1.88 -1.58 -4.15
N GLU A 223 -2.81 -0.68 -4.43
CA GLU A 223 -2.76 0.72 -3.98
C GLU A 223 -3.69 0.94 -2.80
N TRP A 224 -3.16 1.56 -1.74
CA TRP A 224 -3.86 1.86 -0.50
C TRP A 224 -3.82 3.37 -0.25
N THR A 225 -4.78 3.91 0.50
CA THR A 225 -4.58 5.22 1.11
C THR A 225 -3.50 5.13 2.18
N ALA A 226 -2.46 5.96 2.10
CA ALA A 226 -1.29 5.86 2.98
C ALA A 226 -1.64 5.93 4.48
N ALA A 227 -2.64 6.74 4.84
CA ALA A 227 -3.07 6.90 6.23
C ALA A 227 -3.71 5.64 6.84
N SER A 228 -4.18 4.70 6.02
CA SER A 228 -4.85 3.46 6.43
C SER A 228 -4.15 2.21 5.89
N ALA A 229 -2.95 2.37 5.32
CA ALA A 229 -2.23 1.27 4.71
C ALA A 229 -1.65 0.33 5.78
N PRO A 230 -1.82 -0.99 5.63
CA PRO A 230 -1.29 -1.96 6.59
C PRO A 230 0.24 -2.05 6.56
N GLU A 231 0.83 -2.68 7.58
CA GLU A 231 2.28 -2.86 7.68
C GLU A 231 2.81 -4.06 6.85
N ILE A 232 2.68 -3.97 5.53
CA ILE A 232 3.23 -4.93 4.56
C ILE A 232 4.71 -4.66 4.30
N ARG A 233 5.49 -5.72 4.07
CA ARG A 233 6.92 -5.68 3.74
C ARG A 233 7.24 -6.56 2.54
N ALA A 234 8.37 -6.29 1.87
CA ALA A 234 8.89 -7.18 0.84
C ALA A 234 9.15 -8.59 1.42
N GLY A 235 8.80 -9.62 0.64
CA GLY A 235 8.86 -11.02 1.06
C GLY A 235 7.59 -11.55 1.73
N ASP A 236 6.66 -10.68 2.17
CA ASP A 236 5.32 -11.11 2.59
C ASP A 236 4.60 -11.76 1.38
N ARG A 237 3.59 -12.60 1.63
CA ARG A 237 2.81 -13.29 0.58
C ARG A 237 1.35 -12.86 0.58
N VAL A 238 0.86 -12.44 -0.57
CA VAL A 238 -0.55 -12.14 -0.81
C VAL A 238 -1.26 -13.42 -1.27
N ARG A 239 -2.49 -13.64 -0.79
CA ARG A 239 -3.39 -14.73 -1.19
C ARG A 239 -4.75 -14.13 -1.54
N TRP A 240 -5.32 -14.51 -2.68
CA TRP A 240 -6.56 -13.95 -3.25
C TRP A 240 -7.31 -15.00 -4.07
#